data_AF-A0A0A2MKY9-F1
#
_entry.id   AF-A0A0A2MKY9-F1
#
_cell.length_a   1.000
_cell.length_b   1.000
_cell.length_c   1.000
_cell.angle_alpha   90.00
_cell.angle_beta   90.00
_cell.angle_gamma   90.00
#
_symmetry.space_group_name_H-M   'P 1'
#
loop_
_entity.id
_entity.type
_entity.pdbx_description
1 polymer ?
#
loop_
_entity_poly.entity_id
_entity_poly.type
_entity_poly.pdbx_seq_one_letter_code
_entity_poly.pdbx_strand_id
1 'polypeptide(L)'
;MKKLLFALLFVSFGIQAQQAKFDFPLNENGQIIFSEVVAVDGKAKADLFTNSKMFFVNTYKVTADKLKINNEASSVTDSQYSIMTVKINGSDVKVKLFYTISILSKDNKYKYEIKNILTKTEVSETPLEKLFDKTAAEKAAQKPKAMETLTAYYGAINAEIENIKSNIKKEMSKANANSSEW
;
A
#
# COMPACT_ATOMS: atom_id res chain seq x y z
N MET A 1 -64.60 3.42 -26.42
CA MET A 1 -64.01 2.10 -26.11
C MET A 1 -62.49 2.20 -26.23
N LYS A 2 -61.82 1.67 -25.21
CA LYS A 2 -60.36 1.67 -25.01
C LYS A 2 -59.63 1.05 -26.21
N LYS A 3 -58.60 1.72 -26.71
CA LYS A 3 -57.45 1.04 -27.31
C LYS A 3 -56.20 1.63 -26.66
N LEU A 4 -55.72 0.89 -25.65
CA LEU A 4 -54.38 1.03 -25.10
C LEU A 4 -53.39 0.92 -26.28
N LEU A 5 -52.61 1.97 -26.53
CA LEU A 5 -51.37 1.81 -27.26
C LEU A 5 -50.24 1.63 -26.24
N PHE A 6 -49.65 0.45 -26.29
CA PHE A 6 -48.47 0.03 -25.54
C PHE A 6 -47.29 0.98 -25.83
N ALA A 7 -46.87 1.76 -24.83
CA ALA A 7 -45.56 2.38 -24.81
C ALA A 7 -44.56 1.34 -24.30
N LEU A 8 -43.91 0.61 -25.21
CA LEU A 8 -42.80 -0.28 -24.90
C LEU A 8 -41.56 0.59 -24.61
N LEU A 9 -41.42 1.02 -23.35
CA LEU A 9 -40.20 1.60 -22.83
C LEU A 9 -39.12 0.51 -22.80
N PHE A 10 -38.33 0.41 -23.86
CA PHE A 10 -37.00 -0.21 -23.78
C PHE A 10 -36.13 0.68 -22.88
N VAL A 11 -36.26 0.51 -21.56
CA VAL A 11 -35.21 0.89 -20.62
C VAL A 11 -34.08 -0.08 -20.89
N SER A 12 -33.23 0.27 -21.85
CA SER A 12 -31.92 -0.37 -22.00
C SER A 12 -31.18 -0.11 -20.69
N PHE A 13 -31.21 -1.09 -19.80
CA PHE A 13 -30.26 -1.20 -18.71
C PHE A 13 -28.88 -1.27 -19.35
N GLY A 14 -28.26 -0.11 -19.54
CA GLY A 14 -26.83 0.00 -19.71
C GLY A 14 -26.21 -0.42 -18.39
N ILE A 15 -26.09 -1.74 -18.18
CA ILE A 15 -25.15 -2.27 -17.21
C ILE A 15 -23.79 -1.86 -17.76
N GLN A 16 -23.33 -0.68 -17.35
CA GLN A 16 -21.92 -0.36 -17.43
C GLN A 16 -21.26 -1.40 -16.53
N ALA A 17 -20.71 -2.45 -17.14
CA ALA A 17 -19.68 -3.24 -16.52
C ALA A 17 -18.54 -2.26 -16.24
N GLN A 18 -18.56 -1.62 -15.06
CA GLN A 18 -17.40 -0.93 -14.53
C GLN A 18 -16.34 -2.02 -14.36
N GLN A 19 -15.49 -2.18 -15.38
CA GLN A 19 -14.25 -2.93 -15.23
C GLN A 19 -13.52 -2.24 -14.09
N ALA A 20 -13.42 -2.91 -12.94
CA ALA A 20 -12.63 -2.43 -11.83
C ALA A 20 -11.19 -2.28 -12.34
N LYS A 21 -10.77 -1.04 -12.56
CA LYS A 21 -9.40 -0.73 -12.93
C LYS A 21 -8.61 -0.62 -11.64
N PHE A 22 -7.76 -1.61 -11.40
CA PHE A 22 -6.81 -1.58 -10.30
C PHE A 22 -5.61 -0.74 -10.74
N ASP A 23 -5.45 0.42 -10.13
CA ASP A 23 -4.35 1.33 -10.46
C ASP A 23 -3.32 1.31 -9.34
N PHE A 24 -2.08 0.98 -9.70
CA PHE A 24 -0.94 0.95 -8.79
C PHE A 24 0.21 1.76 -9.40
N PRO A 25 1.00 2.47 -8.58
CA PRO A 25 2.17 3.17 -9.08
C PRO A 25 3.23 2.15 -9.52
N LEU A 26 3.61 2.19 -10.80
CA LEU A 26 4.64 1.35 -11.38
C LEU A 26 5.93 2.13 -11.61
N ASN A 27 7.07 1.49 -11.38
CA ASN A 27 8.36 2.01 -11.86
C ASN A 27 8.60 1.63 -13.34
N GLU A 28 9.73 2.07 -13.89
CA GLU A 28 10.14 1.77 -15.28
C GLU A 28 10.26 0.27 -15.59
N ASN A 29 10.46 -0.56 -14.57
CA ASN A 29 10.57 -2.00 -14.68
C ASN A 29 9.22 -2.72 -14.47
N GLY A 30 8.12 -1.98 -14.33
CA GLY A 30 6.78 -2.55 -14.07
C GLY A 30 6.58 -3.08 -12.65
N GLN A 31 7.45 -2.70 -11.70
CA GLN A 31 7.31 -3.07 -10.30
C GLN A 31 6.42 -2.08 -9.56
N ILE A 32 5.59 -2.57 -8.65
CA ILE A 32 4.73 -1.72 -7.84
C ILE A 32 5.57 -1.08 -6.73
N ILE A 33 5.70 0.26 -6.79
CA ILE A 33 6.45 1.06 -5.81
C ILE A 33 5.64 2.30 -5.45
N PHE A 34 5.23 2.38 -4.18
CA PHE A 34 4.65 3.60 -3.63
C PHE A 34 5.77 4.49 -3.14
N SER A 35 5.93 5.68 -3.73
CA SER A 35 6.97 6.61 -3.32
C SER A 35 6.48 8.05 -3.34
N GLU A 36 7.06 8.87 -2.46
CA GLU A 36 6.80 10.30 -2.38
C GLU A 36 8.05 11.00 -1.83
N VAL A 37 8.33 12.19 -2.35
CA VAL A 37 9.28 13.12 -1.73
C VAL A 37 8.47 14.13 -0.94
N VAL A 38 8.70 14.19 0.37
CA VAL A 38 7.95 15.05 1.28
C VAL A 38 8.86 16.17 1.78
N ALA A 39 8.46 17.41 1.55
CA ALA A 39 9.12 18.58 2.11
C ALA A 39 8.75 18.77 3.60
N VAL A 40 9.75 19.11 4.41
CA VAL A 40 9.62 19.42 5.84
C VAL A 40 10.55 20.57 6.16
N ASP A 41 10.10 21.79 5.88
CA ASP A 41 10.93 22.99 6.00
C ASP A 41 11.48 23.17 7.41
N GLY A 42 12.75 23.58 7.48
CA GLY A 42 13.44 23.85 8.75
C GLY A 42 13.95 22.61 9.48
N LYS A 43 13.91 21.42 8.87
CA LYS A 43 14.47 20.19 9.47
C LYS A 43 15.81 19.81 8.89
N ALA A 44 16.79 19.58 9.77
CA ALA A 44 18.09 19.06 9.40
C ALA A 44 17.98 17.59 8.96
N LYS A 45 18.86 17.18 8.05
CA LYS A 45 19.01 15.79 7.61
C LYS A 45 19.19 14.84 8.78
N ALA A 46 19.99 15.21 9.78
CA ALA A 46 20.30 14.38 10.95
C ALA A 46 19.05 14.06 11.78
N ASP A 47 18.15 15.04 11.92
CA ASP A 47 16.89 14.90 12.63
C ASP A 47 15.93 13.97 11.88
N LEU A 48 15.79 14.19 10.57
CA LEU A 48 14.98 13.32 9.71
C LEU A 48 15.52 11.89 9.67
N PHE A 49 16.84 11.73 9.65
CA PHE A 49 17.47 10.41 9.69
C PHE A 49 17.22 9.72 11.04
N THR A 50 17.29 10.45 12.15
CA THR A 50 16.93 9.91 13.47
C THR A 50 15.46 9.52 13.53
N ASN A 51 14.56 10.38 13.07
CA ASN A 51 13.13 10.09 13.00
C ASN A 51 12.83 8.86 12.11
N SER A 52 13.57 8.67 11.03
CA SER A 52 13.40 7.50 10.16
C SER A 52 13.75 6.19 10.88
N LYS A 53 14.78 6.20 11.74
CA LYS A 53 15.09 5.04 12.60
C LYS A 53 13.98 4.82 13.64
N MET A 54 13.55 5.90 14.29
CA MET A 54 12.49 5.85 15.30
C MET A 54 11.15 5.37 14.73
N PHE A 55 10.88 5.61 13.45
CA PHE A 55 9.70 5.07 12.78
C PHE A 55 9.70 3.54 12.86
N PHE A 56 10.80 2.88 12.50
CA PHE A 56 10.87 1.42 12.57
C PHE A 56 10.80 0.89 14.00
N VAL A 57 11.48 1.56 14.94
CA VAL A 57 11.43 1.18 16.37
C VAL A 57 10.00 1.34 16.93
N ASN A 58 9.35 2.47 16.67
CA ASN A 58 8.07 2.80 17.27
C ASN A 58 6.91 2.03 16.63
N THR A 59 6.91 1.89 15.30
CA THR A 59 5.84 1.26 14.53
C THR A 59 5.98 -0.26 14.50
N TYR A 60 7.20 -0.78 14.31
CA TYR A 60 7.43 -2.22 14.08
C TYR A 60 8.17 -2.92 15.22
N LYS A 61 8.56 -2.20 16.27
CA LYS A 61 9.32 -2.75 17.42
C LYS A 61 10.63 -3.41 16.98
N VAL A 62 11.21 -2.93 15.88
CA VAL A 62 12.53 -3.36 15.43
C VAL A 62 13.56 -2.79 16.38
N THR A 63 14.50 -3.63 16.82
CA THR A 63 15.61 -3.17 17.65
C THR A 63 16.63 -2.42 16.80
N ALA A 64 17.25 -1.40 17.38
CA ALA A 64 18.20 -0.51 16.70
C ALA A 64 19.31 -1.25 15.94
N ASP A 65 19.81 -2.35 16.49
CA ASP A 65 20.89 -3.20 15.95
C ASP A 65 20.48 -3.99 14.70
N LYS A 66 19.18 -4.19 14.46
CA LYS A 66 18.66 -4.96 13.32
C LYS A 66 18.29 -4.10 12.11
N LEU A 67 18.26 -2.78 12.28
CA LEU A 67 17.95 -1.86 11.19
C LEU A 67 19.04 -1.88 10.14
N LYS A 68 18.65 -2.01 8.86
CA LYS A 68 19.61 -1.84 7.76
C LYS A 68 19.78 -0.35 7.50
N ILE A 69 20.92 0.17 7.96
CA ILE A 69 21.26 1.58 7.90
C ILE A 69 22.37 1.80 6.89
N ASN A 70 22.21 2.80 6.02
CA ASN A 70 23.27 3.34 5.20
C ASN A 70 23.55 4.78 5.66
N ASN A 71 24.64 4.97 6.39
CA ASN A 71 25.02 6.26 6.95
C ASN A 71 25.44 7.27 5.86
N GLU A 72 26.12 6.81 4.81
CA GLU A 72 26.56 7.66 3.69
C GLU A 72 25.37 8.26 2.95
N ALA A 73 24.38 7.41 2.64
CA ALA A 73 23.14 7.85 2.01
C ALA A 73 22.17 8.51 2.99
N SER A 74 22.38 8.42 4.31
CA SER A 74 21.41 8.83 5.33
C SER A 74 20.04 8.16 5.11
N SER A 75 20.06 6.84 4.88
CA SER A 75 18.86 6.05 4.62
C SER A 75 18.71 4.85 5.55
N VAL A 76 17.47 4.52 5.89
CA VAL A 76 17.10 3.33 6.66
C VAL A 76 16.16 2.48 5.83
N THR A 77 16.39 1.17 5.77
CA THR A 77 15.55 0.23 5.01
C THR A 77 15.25 -1.01 5.83
N ASP A 78 14.00 -1.46 5.84
CA ASP A 78 13.66 -2.72 6.47
C ASP A 78 12.45 -3.41 5.84
N SER A 79 12.40 -4.73 5.93
CA SER A 79 11.28 -5.55 5.48
C SER A 79 10.36 -5.85 6.66
N GLN A 80 9.07 -5.56 6.48
CA GLN A 80 8.05 -5.64 7.51
C GLN A 80 6.82 -6.37 6.98
N TYR A 81 5.89 -6.67 7.88
CA TYR A 81 4.58 -7.15 7.50
C TYR A 81 3.49 -6.55 8.39
N SER A 82 2.29 -6.53 7.84
CA SER A 82 1.06 -6.31 8.60
C SER A 82 0.04 -7.40 8.31
N ILE A 83 -0.98 -7.48 9.15
CA ILE A 83 -2.11 -8.40 8.96
C ILE A 83 -3.29 -7.55 8.53
N MET A 84 -3.76 -7.79 7.30
CA MET A 84 -4.98 -7.20 6.77
C MET A 84 -6.12 -8.20 6.82
N THR A 85 -7.35 -7.69 6.93
CA THR A 85 -8.57 -8.49 6.78
C THR A 85 -9.12 -8.29 5.37
N VAL A 86 -9.28 -9.37 4.62
CA VAL A 86 -9.80 -9.36 3.26
C VAL A 86 -11.08 -10.18 3.21
N LYS A 87 -12.14 -9.64 2.61
CA LYS A 87 -13.38 -10.38 2.39
C LYS A 87 -13.21 -11.31 1.19
N ILE A 88 -13.23 -12.61 1.44
CA ILE A 88 -13.10 -13.65 0.42
C ILE A 88 -14.34 -14.54 0.51
N ASN A 89 -15.13 -14.60 -0.58
CA ASN A 89 -16.39 -15.35 -0.63
C ASN A 89 -17.36 -15.03 0.53
N GLY A 90 -17.41 -13.76 0.96
CA GLY A 90 -18.28 -13.30 2.05
C GLY A 90 -17.72 -13.52 3.46
N SER A 91 -16.57 -14.18 3.61
CA SER A 91 -15.91 -14.41 4.89
C SER A 91 -14.69 -13.50 5.07
N ASP A 92 -14.45 -13.07 6.29
CA ASP A 92 -13.25 -12.31 6.64
C ASP A 92 -12.05 -13.24 6.79
N VAL A 93 -11.02 -13.01 5.97
CA VAL A 93 -9.79 -13.80 5.96
C VAL A 93 -8.62 -12.92 6.34
N LYS A 94 -7.82 -13.38 7.32
CA LYS A 94 -6.57 -12.72 7.70
C LYS A 94 -5.49 -13.04 6.67
N VAL A 95 -4.90 -12.01 6.09
CA VAL A 95 -3.83 -12.13 5.10
C VAL A 95 -2.65 -11.29 5.58
N LYS A 96 -1.43 -11.86 5.49
CA LYS A 96 -0.22 -11.09 5.77
C LYS A 96 0.17 -10.31 4.51
N LEU A 97 0.40 -9.01 4.66
CA LEU A 97 0.98 -8.16 3.63
C LEU A 97 2.44 -7.91 4.01
N PHE A 98 3.39 -8.46 3.26
CA PHE A 98 4.81 -8.19 3.42
C PHE A 98 5.23 -7.08 2.48
N TYR A 99 6.19 -6.26 2.92
CA TYR A 99 6.71 -5.12 2.15
C TYR A 99 8.08 -4.70 2.66
N THR A 100 8.83 -3.99 1.83
CA THR A 100 10.06 -3.29 2.22
C THR A 100 9.81 -1.79 2.23
N ILE A 101 10.16 -1.13 3.34
CA ILE A 101 10.14 0.33 3.47
C ILE A 101 11.56 0.84 3.41
N SER A 102 11.82 1.84 2.58
CA SER A 102 13.08 2.60 2.54
C SER A 102 12.79 4.07 2.76
N ILE A 103 13.55 4.72 3.64
CA ILE A 103 13.43 6.17 3.92
C ILE A 103 14.81 6.81 3.73
N LEU A 104 14.89 7.78 2.83
CA LEU A 104 16.08 8.58 2.53
C LEU A 104 15.90 10.00 3.07
N SER A 105 16.84 10.45 3.90
CA SER A 105 16.77 11.77 4.53
C SER A 105 17.72 12.77 3.86
N LYS A 106 17.24 14.00 3.63
CA LYS A 106 18.03 15.17 3.20
C LYS A 106 17.59 16.39 4.00
N ASP A 107 18.33 17.49 3.90
CA ASP A 107 17.88 18.73 4.54
C ASP A 107 16.54 19.17 3.95
N ASN A 108 15.62 19.52 4.85
CA ASN A 108 14.27 19.99 4.57
C ASN A 108 13.37 19.01 3.80
N LYS A 109 13.77 17.75 3.59
CA LYS A 109 12.94 16.76 2.89
C LYS A 109 13.38 15.33 3.13
N TYR A 110 12.46 14.41 2.93
CA TYR A 110 12.75 12.98 2.87
C TYR A 110 12.03 12.34 1.69
N LYS A 111 12.52 11.19 1.25
CA LYS A 111 11.82 10.32 0.30
C LYS A 111 11.54 9.00 1.00
N TYR A 112 10.33 8.48 0.85
CA TYR A 112 10.05 7.10 1.22
C TYR A 112 9.71 6.26 -0.01
N GLU A 113 9.97 4.95 0.08
CA GLU A 113 9.55 3.93 -0.89
C GLU A 113 8.97 2.73 -0.14
N ILE A 114 7.80 2.27 -0.54
CA ILE A 114 7.20 1.01 -0.12
C ILE A 114 7.13 0.10 -1.34
N LYS A 115 7.89 -1.01 -1.32
CA LYS A 115 8.14 -1.89 -2.46
C LYS A 115 8.26 -3.35 -2.06
N ASN A 116 8.47 -4.23 -3.03
CA ASN A 116 8.58 -5.69 -2.83
C ASN A 116 7.36 -6.24 -2.08
N ILE A 117 6.16 -5.85 -2.52
CA ILE A 117 4.93 -6.10 -1.80
C ILE A 117 4.39 -7.48 -2.19
N LEU A 118 4.07 -8.31 -1.19
CA LEU A 118 3.47 -9.62 -1.43
C LEU A 118 2.43 -9.95 -0.38
N THR A 119 1.42 -10.72 -0.78
CA THR A 119 0.41 -11.26 0.12
C THR A 119 0.76 -12.70 0.45
N LYS A 120 0.61 -13.09 1.72
CA LYS A 120 0.81 -14.46 2.19
C LYS A 120 -0.41 -14.95 2.98
N THR A 121 -0.95 -16.07 2.53
CA THR A 121 -1.94 -16.87 3.26
C THR A 121 -1.26 -18.13 3.80
N GLU A 122 -2.00 -19.02 4.46
CA GLU A 122 -1.46 -20.32 4.90
C GLU A 122 -0.96 -21.19 3.75
N VAL A 123 -1.55 -21.03 2.56
CA VAL A 123 -1.34 -21.92 1.42
C VAL A 123 -0.59 -21.28 0.24
N SER A 124 -0.38 -19.97 0.26
CA SER A 124 0.20 -19.27 -0.89
C SER A 124 0.93 -18.00 -0.51
N GLU A 125 1.94 -17.66 -1.31
CA GLU A 125 2.65 -16.38 -1.29
C GLU A 125 2.61 -15.80 -2.71
N THR A 126 2.11 -14.57 -2.86
CA THR A 126 1.84 -13.98 -4.16
C THR A 126 2.30 -12.52 -4.18
N PRO A 127 3.30 -12.16 -5.02
CA PRO A 127 3.65 -10.77 -5.28
C PRO A 127 2.47 -9.98 -5.83
N LEU A 128 2.41 -8.70 -5.52
CA LEU A 128 1.30 -7.83 -5.90
C LEU A 128 1.16 -7.72 -7.42
N GLU A 129 2.28 -7.66 -8.14
CA GLU A 129 2.32 -7.63 -9.61
C GLU A 129 1.64 -8.85 -10.24
N LYS A 130 1.77 -10.01 -9.58
CA LYS A 130 1.13 -11.25 -10.03
C LYS A 130 -0.34 -11.30 -9.63
N LEU A 131 -0.69 -10.77 -8.46
CA LEU A 131 -2.06 -10.74 -7.96
C LEU A 131 -2.96 -9.87 -8.86
N PHE A 132 -2.41 -8.77 -9.37
CA PHE A 132 -3.12 -7.80 -10.21
C PHE A 132 -2.64 -7.77 -11.67
N ASP A 133 -1.97 -8.82 -12.14
CA ASP A 133 -1.67 -8.96 -13.57
C ASP A 133 -2.96 -8.82 -14.39
N LYS A 134 -2.86 -8.18 -15.55
CA LYS A 134 -3.94 -7.99 -16.52
C LYS A 134 -4.71 -9.29 -16.77
N THR A 135 -4.01 -10.40 -16.91
CA THR A 135 -4.63 -11.72 -17.11
C THR A 135 -5.48 -12.15 -15.91
N ALA A 136 -5.02 -11.87 -14.69
CA ALA A 136 -5.76 -12.18 -13.46
C ALA A 136 -7.00 -11.28 -13.32
N ALA A 137 -6.87 -9.99 -13.59
CA ALA A 137 -7.97 -9.02 -13.57
C ALA A 137 -9.04 -9.34 -14.63
N GLU A 138 -8.62 -9.70 -15.86
CA GLU A 138 -9.53 -10.10 -16.94
C GLU A 138 -10.27 -11.40 -16.62
N LYS A 139 -9.58 -12.40 -16.05
CA LYS A 139 -10.22 -13.64 -15.58
C LYS A 139 -11.20 -13.37 -14.44
N ALA A 140 -10.86 -12.45 -13.53
CA ALA A 140 -11.74 -12.07 -12.43
C ALA A 140 -13.00 -11.35 -12.94
N ALA A 141 -12.88 -10.53 -14.00
CA ALA A 141 -14.03 -9.80 -14.56
C ALA A 141 -15.14 -10.72 -15.08
N GLN A 142 -14.79 -11.95 -15.47
CA GLN A 142 -15.74 -12.97 -15.91
C GLN A 142 -16.37 -13.77 -14.76
N LYS A 143 -15.92 -13.55 -13.51
CA LYS A 143 -16.34 -14.30 -12.32
C LYS A 143 -16.63 -13.32 -11.16
N PRO A 144 -17.91 -12.99 -10.88
CA PRO A 144 -18.27 -11.95 -9.91
C PRO A 144 -17.57 -12.06 -8.54
N LYS A 145 -17.52 -13.27 -7.96
CA LYS A 145 -16.85 -13.52 -6.66
C LYS A 145 -15.34 -13.31 -6.70
N ALA A 146 -14.70 -13.62 -7.83
CA ALA A 146 -13.27 -13.38 -8.01
C ALA A 146 -12.98 -11.88 -8.13
N MET A 147 -13.82 -11.12 -8.85
CA MET A 147 -13.71 -9.67 -8.91
C MET A 147 -13.96 -9.01 -7.55
N GLU A 148 -14.95 -9.47 -6.79
CA GLU A 148 -15.21 -9.00 -5.42
C GLU A 148 -13.99 -9.24 -4.53
N THR A 149 -13.40 -10.44 -4.59
CA THR A 149 -12.19 -10.78 -3.83
C THR A 149 -11.02 -9.87 -4.22
N LEU A 150 -10.78 -9.67 -5.52
CA LEU A 150 -9.69 -8.82 -6.01
C LEU A 150 -9.89 -7.35 -5.61
N THR A 151 -11.13 -6.88 -5.61
CA THR A 151 -11.52 -5.55 -5.12
C THR A 151 -11.30 -5.42 -3.62
N ALA A 152 -11.64 -6.45 -2.83
CA ALA A 152 -11.37 -6.47 -1.39
C ALA A 152 -9.86 -6.43 -1.10
N TYR A 153 -9.05 -7.17 -1.85
CA TYR A 153 -7.59 -7.08 -1.77
C TYR A 153 -7.11 -5.68 -2.09
N TYR A 154 -7.54 -5.08 -3.21
CA TYR A 154 -7.13 -3.75 -3.62
C TYR A 154 -7.44 -2.69 -2.54
N GLY A 155 -8.67 -2.73 -1.99
CA GLY A 155 -9.08 -1.83 -0.92
C GLY A 155 -8.25 -2.01 0.36
N ALA A 156 -8.06 -3.25 0.81
CA ALA A 156 -7.31 -3.55 2.02
C ALA A 156 -5.83 -3.16 1.90
N ILE A 157 -5.20 -3.44 0.75
CA ILE A 157 -3.80 -3.08 0.48
C ILE A 157 -3.65 -1.56 0.48
N ASN A 158 -4.49 -0.82 -0.25
CA ASN A 158 -4.38 0.64 -0.29
C ASN A 158 -4.62 1.27 1.07
N ALA A 159 -5.60 0.79 1.85
CA ALA A 159 -5.82 1.27 3.21
C ALA A 159 -4.59 1.07 4.09
N GLU A 160 -3.94 -0.09 3.99
CA GLU A 160 -2.73 -0.37 4.76
C GLU A 160 -1.53 0.46 4.29
N ILE A 161 -1.35 0.65 2.98
CA ILE A 161 -0.31 1.53 2.43
C ILE A 161 -0.52 2.97 2.91
N GLU A 162 -1.76 3.49 2.92
CA GLU A 162 -2.05 4.83 3.43
C GLU A 162 -1.78 4.94 4.94
N ASN A 163 -2.08 3.90 5.71
CA ASN A 163 -1.71 3.84 7.13
C ASN A 163 -0.19 3.90 7.32
N ILE A 164 0.58 3.15 6.54
CA ILE A 164 2.05 3.19 6.58
C ILE A 164 2.56 4.60 6.23
N LYS A 165 2.08 5.20 5.14
CA LYS A 165 2.44 6.57 4.74
C LYS A 165 2.14 7.59 5.85
N SER A 166 0.97 7.48 6.46
CA SER A 166 0.56 8.33 7.57
C SER A 166 1.49 8.19 8.78
N ASN A 167 1.86 6.96 9.14
CA ASN A 167 2.78 6.69 10.25
C ASN A 167 4.20 7.22 9.96
N ILE A 168 4.69 7.07 8.73
CA ILE A 168 5.95 7.70 8.29
C ILE A 168 5.83 9.21 8.48
N LYS A 169 4.82 9.86 7.88
CA LYS A 169 4.64 11.33 7.96
C LYS A 169 4.54 11.83 9.40
N LYS A 170 3.82 11.11 10.26
CA LYS A 170 3.68 11.40 11.69
C LYS A 170 5.02 11.32 12.42
N GLU A 171 5.83 10.30 12.17
CA GLU A 171 7.13 10.19 12.83
C GLU A 171 8.10 11.26 12.33
N MET A 172 8.13 11.50 11.01
CA MET A 172 9.03 12.48 10.40
C MET A 172 8.70 13.92 10.84
N SER A 173 7.45 14.22 11.22
CA SER A 173 7.07 15.55 11.71
C SER A 173 7.47 15.83 13.17
N LYS A 174 7.75 14.81 13.99
CA LYS A 174 8.10 15.00 15.41
C LYS A 174 9.32 15.89 15.61
N ALA A 175 9.25 16.78 16.60
CA ALA A 175 10.42 17.47 17.12
C ALA A 175 11.43 16.44 17.64
N ASN A 176 12.71 16.79 17.60
CA ASN A 176 13.83 15.87 17.85
C ASN A 176 13.56 14.97 19.07
N ALA A 177 13.50 13.66 18.83
CA ALA A 177 13.68 12.71 19.92
C ALA A 177 15.12 12.89 20.41
N ASN A 178 15.30 13.14 21.71
CA ASN A 178 16.63 13.25 22.29
C ASN A 178 17.43 12.00 21.90
N SER A 179 18.57 12.21 21.24
CA SER A 179 19.48 11.14 20.82
C SER A 179 20.04 10.31 21.99
N SER A 180 19.70 10.67 23.23
CA SER A 180 20.05 9.96 24.46
C SER A 180 19.23 8.70 24.72
N GLU A 181 18.20 8.41 23.91
CA GLU A 181 17.44 7.14 23.98
C GLU A 181 18.01 6.04 23.08
N TRP A 182 19.25 6.22 22.59
CA TRP A 182 20.03 5.25 21.81
C TRP A 182 21.21 4.70 22.61
#